data_AF-A0A3A6N655-F1
#
_entry.id   AF-A0A3A6N655-F1
#
_cell.length_a   1.000
_cell.length_b   1.000
_cell.length_c   1.000
_cell.angle_alpha   90.00
_cell.angle_beta   90.00
_cell.angle_gamma   90.00
#
_symmetry.space_group_name_H-M   'P 1'
#
loop_
_entity.id
_entity.type
_entity.pdbx_description
1 polymer ?
#
loop_
_entity_poly.entity_id
_entity_poly.type
_entity_poly.pdbx_seq_one_letter_code
_entity_poly.pdbx_strand_id
1 'polypeptide(L)'
;MSELFQDVFNHPLSKGTLFNFNNAAYQALETVEEKIKDQLNSSPLLHLDETGIRIEGKRQWLHVTSTGILTHYAHHLKRGSKATDAIGILPHFEGVAVHDFWKSYLKYKCDHALCNAHHLRELTGILELTGQNWAKEMMDLLLEIKTAVDARKTETDKLEHEEIESFEKRYERIIEKGFLENPPPAKEKGKRGRTKQSKAKNMLDRLKEHRRETLAFMYDFMIPFDNNQAEKDLRMIKVK
;
A
#
# COMPACT_ATOMS: atom_id res chain seq x y z
N MET A 1 2.05 21.45 -26.15
CA MET A 1 0.79 21.26 -26.90
C MET A 1 0.44 22.46 -27.77
N SER A 2 0.41 23.69 -27.22
CA SER A 2 0.23 24.90 -28.05
C SER A 2 1.34 25.10 -29.09
N GLU A 3 2.61 24.95 -28.70
CA GLU A 3 3.76 25.07 -29.61
C GLU A 3 3.72 23.99 -30.70
N LEU A 4 3.49 22.73 -30.33
CA LEU A 4 3.30 21.62 -31.28
C LEU A 4 2.23 21.92 -32.34
N PHE A 5 1.08 22.49 -31.95
CA PHE A 5 0.01 22.82 -32.90
C PHE A 5 0.41 23.95 -33.84
N GLN A 6 1.15 24.94 -33.35
CA GLN A 6 1.72 25.99 -34.18
C GLN A 6 2.75 25.42 -35.16
N ASP A 7 3.66 24.56 -34.69
CA ASP A 7 4.78 24.05 -35.49
C ASP A 7 4.32 23.07 -36.59
N VAL A 8 3.32 22.24 -36.30
CA VAL A 8 2.84 21.19 -37.23
C VAL A 8 1.70 21.69 -38.11
N PHE A 9 0.76 22.45 -37.55
CA PHE A 9 -0.48 22.84 -38.24
C PHE A 9 -0.55 24.33 -38.57
N ASN A 10 0.45 25.13 -38.19
CA ASN A 10 0.47 26.59 -38.36
C ASN A 10 -0.77 27.30 -37.79
N HIS A 11 -1.38 26.70 -36.76
CA HIS A 11 -2.57 27.20 -36.09
C HIS A 11 -2.31 27.30 -34.58
N PRO A 12 -2.24 28.51 -34.01
CA PRO A 12 -1.96 28.66 -32.59
C PRO A 12 -3.21 28.35 -31.77
N LEU A 13 -3.06 27.48 -30.77
CA LEU A 13 -4.11 27.23 -29.78
C LEU A 13 -3.94 28.13 -28.56
N SER A 14 -4.99 28.86 -28.19
CA SER A 14 -4.95 29.65 -26.96
C SER A 14 -4.97 28.75 -25.72
N LYS A 15 -4.39 29.22 -24.60
CA LYS A 15 -4.49 28.53 -23.31
C LYS A 15 -5.94 28.34 -22.86
N GLY A 16 -6.81 29.30 -23.15
CA GLY A 16 -8.24 29.22 -22.85
C GLY A 16 -8.95 28.11 -23.63
N THR A 17 -8.56 27.90 -24.89
CA THR A 17 -9.09 26.80 -25.71
C THR A 17 -8.67 25.44 -25.14
N LEU A 18 -7.40 25.27 -24.76
CA LEU A 18 -6.92 24.03 -24.12
C LEU A 18 -7.65 23.77 -22.79
N PHE A 19 -7.88 24.82 -21.99
CA PHE A 19 -8.66 24.72 -20.76
C PHE A 19 -10.09 24.24 -21.03
N ASN A 20 -10.76 24.81 -22.03
CA ASN A 20 -12.12 24.41 -22.40
C ASN A 20 -12.20 22.96 -22.91
N PHE A 21 -11.20 22.51 -23.68
CA PHE A 21 -11.13 21.11 -24.11
C PHE A 21 -10.94 20.16 -22.93
N ASN A 22 -10.07 20.49 -21.98
CA ASN A 22 -9.90 19.70 -20.76
C ASN A 22 -11.19 19.68 -19.92
N ASN A 23 -11.88 20.82 -19.80
CA ASN A 23 -13.14 20.91 -19.05
C ASN A 23 -14.26 20.10 -19.72
N ALA A 24 -14.37 20.16 -21.05
CA ALA A 24 -15.34 19.37 -21.80
C ALA A 24 -15.07 17.85 -21.66
N ALA A 25 -13.79 17.45 -21.74
CA ALA A 25 -13.39 16.07 -21.51
C ALA A 25 -13.68 15.61 -20.07
N TYR A 26 -13.40 16.46 -19.07
CA TYR A 26 -13.72 16.20 -17.67
C TYR A 26 -15.22 15.93 -17.47
N GLN A 27 -16.07 16.80 -18.00
CA GLN A 27 -17.53 16.64 -17.93
C GLN A 27 -18.00 15.36 -18.64
N ALA A 28 -17.43 15.04 -19.81
CA ALA A 28 -17.78 13.84 -20.55
C ALA A 28 -17.37 12.53 -19.84
N LEU A 29 -16.39 12.60 -18.92
CA LEU A 29 -15.88 11.46 -18.18
C LEU A 29 -16.54 11.25 -16.81
N GLU A 30 -17.45 12.14 -16.38
CA GLU A 30 -18.11 12.06 -15.07
C GLU A 30 -18.77 10.68 -14.85
N THR A 31 -19.61 10.24 -15.78
CA THR A 31 -20.27 8.93 -15.69
C THR A 31 -19.29 7.75 -15.80
N VAL A 32 -18.14 7.95 -16.46
CA VAL A 32 -17.09 6.92 -16.55
C VAL A 32 -16.40 6.77 -15.19
N GLU A 33 -16.09 7.89 -14.54
CA GLU A 33 -15.51 7.91 -13.20
C GLU A 33 -16.43 7.24 -12.18
N GLU A 34 -17.73 7.55 -12.20
CA GLU A 34 -18.72 6.89 -11.33
C GLU A 34 -18.73 5.37 -11.54
N LYS A 35 -18.78 4.90 -12.80
CA LYS A 35 -18.73 3.46 -13.12
C LYS A 35 -17.43 2.80 -12.67
N ILE A 36 -16.29 3.51 -12.74
CA ILE A 36 -15.02 3.00 -12.23
C ILE A 36 -15.12 2.82 -10.71
N LYS A 37 -15.65 3.81 -9.98
CA LYS A 37 -15.82 3.71 -8.53
C LYS A 37 -16.74 2.56 -8.13
N ASP A 38 -17.85 2.36 -8.83
CA ASP A 38 -18.78 1.26 -8.58
C ASP A 38 -18.13 -0.11 -8.81
N GLN A 39 -17.35 -0.25 -9.89
CA GLN A 39 -16.62 -1.49 -10.16
C GLN A 39 -15.48 -1.73 -9.17
N LEU A 40 -14.78 -0.68 -8.72
CA LEU A 40 -13.78 -0.78 -7.65
C LEU A 40 -14.43 -1.23 -6.34
N ASN A 41 -15.57 -0.65 -5.97
CA ASN A 41 -16.33 -1.07 -4.78
C ASN A 41 -16.79 -2.53 -4.84
N SER A 42 -17.11 -3.01 -6.03
CA SER A 42 -17.56 -4.39 -6.26
C SER A 42 -16.43 -5.39 -6.51
N SER A 43 -15.16 -4.93 -6.49
CA SER A 43 -14.02 -5.80 -6.74
C SER A 43 -13.69 -6.65 -5.52
N PRO A 44 -13.10 -7.85 -5.69
CA PRO A 44 -12.71 -8.68 -4.53
C PRO A 44 -11.47 -8.13 -3.81
N LEU A 45 -10.62 -7.38 -4.53
CA LEU A 45 -9.34 -6.89 -4.03
C LEU A 45 -9.04 -5.49 -4.58
N LEU A 46 -8.55 -4.60 -3.72
CA LEU A 46 -8.10 -3.27 -4.07
C LEU A 46 -6.66 -3.04 -3.66
N HIS A 47 -5.93 -2.32 -4.50
CA HIS A 47 -4.62 -1.76 -4.22
C HIS A 47 -4.76 -0.28 -3.84
N LEU A 48 -4.17 0.10 -2.72
CA LEU A 48 -4.26 1.46 -2.18
C LEU A 48 -2.89 2.04 -1.92
N ASP A 49 -2.66 3.28 -2.34
CA ASP A 49 -1.47 4.05 -1.96
C ASP A 49 -1.78 5.57 -2.02
N GLU A 50 -0.92 6.37 -1.42
CA GLU A 50 -1.05 7.82 -1.39
C GLU A 50 0.31 8.48 -1.61
N THR A 51 0.34 9.54 -2.41
CA THR A 51 1.57 10.32 -2.60
C THR A 51 1.35 11.82 -2.55
N GLY A 52 2.38 12.54 -2.09
CA GLY A 52 2.32 14.00 -2.01
C GLY A 52 2.54 14.63 -3.37
N ILE A 53 1.64 15.52 -3.77
CA ILE A 53 1.75 16.36 -4.98
C ILE A 53 1.80 17.85 -4.60
N ARG A 54 2.29 18.71 -5.50
CA ARG A 54 2.34 20.17 -5.31
C ARG A 54 1.39 20.84 -6.28
N ILE A 55 0.37 21.51 -5.75
CA ILE A 55 -0.57 22.33 -6.53
C ILE A 55 -0.40 23.77 -6.03
N GLU A 56 -0.03 24.68 -6.92
CA GLU A 56 0.25 26.10 -6.60
C GLU A 56 1.22 26.26 -5.41
N GLY A 57 2.27 25.43 -5.39
CA GLY A 57 3.28 25.43 -4.32
C GLY A 57 2.83 24.81 -2.99
N LYS A 58 1.54 24.45 -2.82
CA LYS A 58 1.01 23.82 -1.61
C LYS A 58 1.01 22.29 -1.74
N ARG A 59 1.41 21.59 -0.67
CA ARG A 59 1.37 20.12 -0.63
C ARG A 59 -0.08 19.65 -0.53
N GLN A 60 -0.51 18.85 -1.49
CA GLN A 60 -1.75 18.08 -1.48
C GLN A 60 -1.41 16.59 -1.59
N TRP A 61 -2.42 15.73 -1.47
CA TRP A 61 -2.25 14.28 -1.51
C TRP A 61 -3.05 13.72 -2.66
N LEU A 62 -2.38 12.93 -3.50
CA LEU A 62 -3.04 12.10 -4.47
C LEU A 62 -3.22 10.71 -3.88
N HIS A 63 -4.45 10.22 -3.94
CA HIS A 63 -4.88 8.90 -3.54
C HIS A 63 -5.06 8.07 -4.80
N VAL A 64 -4.59 6.82 -4.78
CA VAL A 64 -4.86 5.84 -5.81
C VAL A 64 -5.65 4.68 -5.22
N THR A 65 -6.66 4.24 -5.94
CA THR A 65 -7.38 3.01 -5.66
C THR A 65 -7.49 2.23 -6.97
N SER A 66 -6.93 1.03 -7.01
CA SER A 66 -6.86 0.28 -8.26
C SER A 66 -7.03 -1.22 -8.11
N THR A 67 -7.35 -1.85 -9.23
CA THR A 67 -7.25 -3.29 -9.49
C THR A 67 -6.22 -3.51 -10.60
N GLY A 68 -6.08 -4.73 -11.11
CA GLY A 68 -5.23 -4.99 -12.28
C GLY A 68 -5.70 -4.29 -13.57
N ILE A 69 -6.93 -3.77 -13.63
CA ILE A 69 -7.53 -3.19 -14.84
C ILE A 69 -8.22 -1.84 -14.64
N LEU A 70 -8.50 -1.43 -13.41
CA LEU A 70 -9.16 -0.17 -13.07
C LEU A 70 -8.26 0.66 -12.18
N THR A 71 -8.18 1.96 -12.42
CA THR A 71 -7.45 2.89 -11.57
C THR A 71 -8.27 4.15 -11.37
N HIS A 72 -8.50 4.52 -10.11
CA HIS A 72 -9.08 5.80 -9.72
C HIS A 72 -8.03 6.66 -9.03
N TYR A 73 -7.98 7.94 -9.43
CA TYR A 73 -7.10 8.93 -8.86
C TYR A 73 -7.92 10.06 -8.26
N ALA A 74 -7.65 10.43 -7.01
CA ALA A 74 -8.27 11.57 -6.37
C ALA A 74 -7.25 12.40 -5.63
N HIS A 75 -7.23 13.71 -5.89
CA HIS A 75 -6.43 14.62 -5.10
C HIS A 75 -7.25 15.20 -3.95
N HIS A 76 -6.61 15.41 -2.80
CA HIS A 76 -7.26 15.98 -1.63
C HIS A 76 -6.27 16.77 -0.76
N LEU A 77 -6.76 17.80 -0.06
CA LEU A 77 -5.95 18.65 0.83
C LEU A 77 -5.44 17.90 2.07
N LYS A 78 -6.11 16.81 2.44
CA LYS A 78 -5.78 15.95 3.59
C LYS A 78 -5.31 14.57 3.12
N ARG A 79 -4.50 13.93 3.96
CA ARG A 79 -4.06 12.52 3.84
C ARG A 79 -4.95 11.62 4.70
N GLY A 80 -5.08 10.34 4.35
CA GLY A 80 -5.77 9.34 5.15
C GLY A 80 -7.27 9.58 5.26
N SER A 81 -7.88 9.14 6.36
CA SER A 81 -9.33 8.89 6.44
C SER A 81 -10.22 10.02 5.92
N LYS A 82 -9.93 11.29 6.25
CA LYS A 82 -10.76 12.42 5.76
C LYS A 82 -10.85 12.48 4.23
N ALA A 83 -9.77 12.14 3.54
CA ALA A 83 -9.75 12.10 2.08
C ALA A 83 -10.42 10.83 1.58
N THR A 84 -10.06 9.68 2.17
CA THR A 84 -10.63 8.38 1.82
C THR A 84 -12.16 8.36 1.97
N ASP A 85 -12.70 8.97 3.03
CA ASP A 85 -14.12 9.15 3.27
C ASP A 85 -14.77 10.03 2.19
N ALA A 86 -14.11 11.13 1.80
CA ALA A 86 -14.58 12.02 0.75
C ALA A 86 -14.55 11.39 -0.65
N ILE A 87 -13.58 10.51 -0.91
CA ILE A 87 -13.45 9.75 -2.16
C ILE A 87 -14.60 8.73 -2.28
N GLY A 88 -15.00 8.10 -1.17
CA GLY A 88 -16.21 7.29 -1.10
C GLY A 88 -16.11 5.91 -1.77
N ILE A 89 -14.89 5.37 -1.91
CA ILE A 89 -14.67 3.99 -2.35
C ILE A 89 -14.50 3.10 -1.12
N LEU A 90 -13.35 3.19 -0.45
CA LEU A 90 -13.00 2.33 0.70
C LEU A 90 -14.03 2.30 1.86
N PRO A 91 -14.79 3.37 2.19
CA PRO A 91 -15.83 3.30 3.22
C PRO A 91 -16.94 2.27 2.98
N HIS A 92 -17.15 1.87 1.72
CA HIS A 92 -18.20 0.93 1.29
C HIS A 92 -17.63 -0.40 0.78
N PHE A 93 -16.32 -0.58 0.88
CA PHE A 93 -15.63 -1.73 0.34
C PHE A 93 -15.59 -2.87 1.36
N GLU A 94 -15.91 -4.09 0.91
CA GLU A 94 -15.99 -5.29 1.77
C GLU A 94 -14.96 -6.38 1.38
N GLY A 95 -14.16 -6.15 0.35
CA GLY A 95 -13.11 -7.09 -0.10
C GLY A 95 -11.78 -6.95 0.66
N VAL A 96 -10.68 -7.31 0.02
CA VAL A 96 -9.32 -7.21 0.58
C VAL A 96 -8.62 -5.94 0.11
N ALA A 97 -8.20 -5.10 1.05
CA ALA A 97 -7.41 -3.90 0.78
C ALA A 97 -5.90 -4.16 0.98
N VAL A 98 -5.14 -4.13 -0.12
CA VAL A 98 -3.68 -4.23 -0.13
C VAL A 98 -3.05 -2.85 0.04
N HIS A 99 -2.24 -2.65 1.09
CA HIS A 99 -1.61 -1.35 1.36
C HIS A 99 -0.29 -1.44 2.15
N ASP A 100 0.43 -0.32 2.25
CA ASP A 100 1.76 -0.16 2.87
C ASP A 100 1.74 -0.06 4.41
N PHE A 101 0.69 -0.53 5.08
CA PHE A 101 0.46 -0.32 6.51
C PHE A 101 0.26 1.16 6.94
N TRP A 102 -0.27 2.02 6.07
CA TRP A 102 -0.76 3.32 6.56
C TRP A 102 -1.95 3.15 7.52
N LYS A 103 -1.75 3.49 8.80
CA LYS A 103 -2.71 3.24 9.90
C LYS A 103 -4.13 3.77 9.68
N SER A 104 -4.34 4.76 8.80
CA SER A 104 -5.70 5.24 8.53
C SER A 104 -6.55 4.23 7.77
N TYR A 105 -5.94 3.33 7.00
CA TYR A 105 -6.65 2.28 6.27
C TYR A 105 -7.23 1.23 7.22
N LEU A 106 -6.55 0.92 8.32
CA LEU A 106 -7.02 -0.05 9.33
C LEU A 106 -8.31 0.36 10.09
N LYS A 107 -8.91 1.50 9.74
CA LYS A 107 -10.20 1.95 10.31
C LYS A 107 -11.40 1.45 9.51
N TYR A 108 -11.18 1.00 8.28
CA TYR A 108 -12.24 0.56 7.39
C TYR A 108 -12.56 -0.91 7.66
N LYS A 109 -13.84 -1.28 7.53
CA LYS A 109 -14.31 -2.63 7.82
C LYS A 109 -14.20 -3.51 6.58
N CYS A 110 -12.97 -3.73 6.15
CA CYS A 110 -12.61 -4.63 5.07
C CYS A 110 -11.50 -5.56 5.55
N ASP A 111 -11.23 -6.62 4.81
CA ASP A 111 -10.02 -7.40 5.05
C ASP A 111 -8.80 -6.61 4.59
N HIS A 112 -7.65 -6.88 5.21
CA HIS A 112 -6.41 -6.14 4.97
C HIS A 112 -5.28 -7.09 4.61
N ALA A 113 -4.47 -6.67 3.64
CA ALA A 113 -3.22 -7.33 3.28
C ALA A 113 -2.09 -6.29 3.27
N LEU A 114 -0.97 -6.63 3.90
CA LEU A 114 0.16 -5.72 4.03
C LEU A 114 1.22 -5.97 2.96
N CYS A 115 1.70 -4.89 2.36
CA CYS A 115 2.74 -4.93 1.34
C CYS A 115 4.07 -5.43 1.92
N ASN A 116 4.46 -6.66 1.58
CA ASN A 116 5.71 -7.23 2.07
C ASN A 116 6.94 -6.56 1.45
N ALA A 117 6.84 -5.92 0.28
CA ALA A 117 7.95 -5.12 -0.25
C ALA A 117 8.34 -3.93 0.67
N HIS A 118 7.36 -3.35 1.39
CA HIS A 118 7.65 -2.36 2.43
C HIS A 118 8.28 -3.00 3.67
N HIS A 119 7.78 -4.16 4.09
CA HIS A 119 8.38 -4.92 5.20
C HIS A 119 9.84 -5.29 4.92
N LEU A 120 10.14 -5.81 3.72
CA LEU A 120 11.51 -6.15 3.33
C LEU A 120 12.44 -4.92 3.40
N ARG A 121 12.01 -3.75 2.91
CA ARG A 121 12.81 -2.52 3.03
C ARG A 121 13.05 -2.10 4.47
N GLU A 122 12.03 -2.18 5.33
CA GLU A 122 12.18 -1.85 6.75
C GLU A 122 13.08 -2.85 7.48
N LEU A 123 12.96 -4.15 7.19
CA LEU A 123 13.79 -5.22 7.74
C LEU A 123 15.25 -5.11 7.30
N THR A 124 15.51 -4.82 6.02
CA THR A 124 16.86 -4.53 5.52
C THR A 124 17.48 -3.38 6.30
N GLY A 125 16.74 -2.28 6.49
CA GLY A 125 17.22 -1.15 7.28
C GLY A 125 17.53 -1.50 8.74
N ILE A 126 16.77 -2.42 9.35
CA ILE A 126 17.07 -2.92 10.70
C ILE A 126 18.37 -3.74 10.70
N LEU A 127 18.49 -4.68 9.76
CA LEU A 127 19.67 -5.53 9.62
C LEU A 127 20.94 -4.70 9.41
N GLU A 128 20.91 -3.77 8.46
CA GLU A 128 22.06 -2.91 8.14
C GLU A 128 22.46 -1.99 9.29
N LEU A 129 21.49 -1.43 10.02
CA LEU A 129 21.77 -0.46 11.10
C LEU A 129 22.12 -1.12 12.44
N THR A 130 21.67 -2.35 12.68
CA THR A 130 21.75 -2.97 14.01
C THR A 130 22.38 -4.36 14.04
N GLY A 131 22.54 -5.01 12.88
CA GLY A 131 23.08 -6.37 12.79
C GLY A 131 22.18 -7.47 13.37
N GLN A 132 20.91 -7.16 13.68
CA GLN A 132 20.01 -8.09 14.33
C GLN A 132 19.53 -9.19 13.37
N ASN A 133 19.90 -10.44 13.65
CA ASN A 133 19.71 -11.56 12.74
C ASN A 133 18.24 -11.96 12.56
N TRP A 134 17.37 -11.72 13.54
CA TRP A 134 15.93 -12.00 13.38
C TRP A 134 15.33 -11.26 12.18
N ALA A 135 15.85 -10.07 11.82
CA ALA A 135 15.37 -9.32 10.67
C ALA A 135 15.69 -10.05 9.36
N LYS A 136 16.89 -10.63 9.25
CA LYS A 136 17.28 -11.48 8.12
C LYS A 136 16.44 -12.74 8.07
N GLU A 137 16.28 -13.44 9.21
CA GLU A 137 15.47 -14.65 9.28
C GLU A 137 14.02 -14.40 8.83
N MET A 138 13.43 -13.25 9.21
CA MET A 138 12.09 -12.85 8.79
C MET A 138 12.02 -12.56 7.28
N MET A 139 13.00 -11.86 6.72
CA MET A 139 13.06 -11.61 5.27
C MET A 139 13.13 -12.92 4.48
N ASP A 140 14.02 -13.82 4.88
CA ASP A 140 14.22 -15.12 4.24
C ASP A 140 12.92 -15.94 4.30
N LEU A 141 12.24 -15.95 5.45
CA LEU A 141 10.95 -16.64 5.62
C LEU A 141 9.88 -16.07 4.69
N LEU A 142 9.69 -14.75 4.64
CA LEU A 142 8.68 -14.12 3.78
C LEU A 142 8.92 -14.43 2.29
N LEU A 143 10.18 -14.42 1.86
CA LEU A 143 10.56 -14.76 0.50
C LEU A 143 10.37 -16.25 0.19
N GLU A 144 10.67 -17.13 1.14
CA GLU A 144 10.43 -18.57 1.01
C GLU A 144 8.94 -18.89 0.84
N ILE A 145 8.07 -18.27 1.66
CA ILE A 145 6.61 -18.43 1.52
C ILE A 145 6.17 -17.93 0.15
N LYS A 146 6.69 -16.78 -0.30
CA LYS A 146 6.38 -16.24 -1.64
C LYS A 146 6.77 -17.23 -2.74
N THR A 147 7.95 -17.84 -2.65
CA THR A 147 8.39 -18.87 -3.61
C THR A 147 7.47 -20.08 -3.59
N ALA A 148 7.03 -20.56 -2.42
CA ALA A 148 6.10 -21.68 -2.31
C ALA A 148 4.73 -21.35 -2.93
N VAL A 149 4.20 -20.14 -2.68
CA VAL A 149 2.97 -19.63 -3.28
C VAL A 149 3.09 -19.55 -4.80
N ASP A 150 4.16 -18.92 -5.31
CA ASP A 150 4.34 -18.73 -6.75
C ASP A 150 4.51 -20.06 -7.50
N ALA A 151 5.08 -21.08 -6.86
CA ALA A 151 5.22 -22.42 -7.43
C ALA A 151 3.88 -23.17 -7.59
N ARG A 152 2.86 -22.82 -6.80
CA ARG A 152 1.57 -23.53 -6.75
C ARG A 152 0.38 -22.73 -7.25
N LYS A 153 0.59 -21.46 -7.61
CA LYS A 153 -0.46 -20.54 -8.06
C LYS A 153 -1.32 -21.02 -9.22
N THR A 154 -0.83 -21.98 -10.00
CA THR A 154 -1.58 -22.58 -11.13
C THR A 154 -2.38 -23.82 -10.74
N GLU A 155 -2.16 -24.38 -9.56
CA GLU A 155 -2.71 -25.67 -9.12
C GLU A 155 -3.72 -25.51 -7.98
N THR A 156 -3.47 -24.59 -7.05
CA THR A 156 -4.30 -24.34 -5.87
C THR A 156 -4.54 -22.85 -5.67
N ASP A 157 -5.43 -22.50 -4.75
CA ASP A 157 -5.74 -21.12 -4.34
C ASP A 157 -5.11 -20.73 -2.99
N LYS A 158 -4.45 -21.67 -2.31
CA LYS A 158 -3.78 -21.49 -1.02
C LYS A 158 -2.72 -22.57 -0.80
N LEU A 159 -1.84 -22.37 0.18
CA LEU A 159 -0.92 -23.44 0.62
C LEU A 159 -1.66 -24.52 1.42
N GLU A 160 -1.07 -25.72 1.46
CA GLU A 160 -1.59 -26.84 2.24
C GLU A 160 -1.50 -26.55 3.75
N HIS A 161 -2.39 -27.19 4.51
CA HIS A 161 -2.53 -26.91 5.94
C HIS A 161 -1.24 -27.15 6.73
N GLU A 162 -0.53 -28.25 6.44
CA GLU A 162 0.73 -28.59 7.11
C GLU A 162 1.84 -27.56 6.85
N GLU A 163 1.88 -26.99 5.65
CA GLU A 163 2.85 -25.97 5.28
C GLU A 163 2.54 -24.63 5.93
N ILE A 164 1.25 -24.25 5.95
CA ILE A 164 0.78 -23.07 6.67
C ILE A 164 1.20 -23.15 8.13
N GLU A 165 0.94 -24.27 8.81
CA GLU A 165 1.35 -24.44 10.20
C GLU A 165 2.86 -24.35 10.39
N SER A 166 3.63 -24.96 9.48
CA SER A 166 5.09 -24.92 9.52
C SER A 166 5.62 -23.49 9.41
N PHE A 167 5.09 -22.71 8.46
CA PHE A 167 5.48 -21.32 8.28
C PHE A 167 5.05 -20.44 9.45
N GLU A 168 3.85 -20.62 10.00
CA GLU A 168 3.38 -19.88 11.17
C GLU A 168 4.25 -20.13 12.40
N LYS A 169 4.62 -21.39 12.67
CA LYS A 169 5.52 -21.76 13.79
C LYS A 169 6.89 -21.11 13.64
N ARG A 170 7.43 -21.09 12.41
CA ARG A 170 8.72 -20.42 12.11
C ARG A 170 8.62 -18.91 12.28
N TYR A 171 7.53 -18.31 11.82
CA TYR A 171 7.26 -16.88 11.96
C TYR A 171 7.24 -16.47 13.44
N GLU A 172 6.47 -17.18 14.26
CA GLU A 172 6.34 -16.91 15.69
C GLU A 172 7.69 -17.01 16.41
N ARG A 173 8.48 -18.05 16.12
CA ARG A 173 9.82 -18.21 16.70
C ARG A 173 10.76 -17.05 16.36
N ILE A 174 10.69 -16.51 15.14
CA ILE A 174 11.51 -15.35 14.74
C ILE A 174 11.04 -14.09 15.49
N ILE A 175 9.74 -13.90 15.65
CA ILE A 175 9.17 -12.79 16.42
C ILE A 175 9.62 -12.84 17.88
N GLU A 176 9.59 -14.02 18.51
CA GLU A 176 10.07 -14.23 19.87
C GLU A 176 11.56 -13.87 20.03
N LYS A 177 12.42 -14.37 19.13
CA LYS A 177 13.85 -13.97 19.08
C LYS A 177 14.01 -12.46 18.98
N GLY A 178 13.25 -11.83 18.09
CA GLY A 178 13.30 -10.37 17.93
C GLY A 178 12.90 -9.62 19.20
N PHE A 179 11.90 -10.07 19.95
CA PHE A 179 11.54 -9.46 21.23
C PHE A 179 12.58 -9.67 22.33
N LEU A 180 13.30 -10.81 22.32
CA LEU A 180 14.42 -11.02 23.25
C LEU A 180 15.57 -10.03 23.00
N GLU A 181 15.87 -9.74 21.73
CA GLU A 181 16.89 -8.74 21.34
C GLU A 181 16.40 -7.28 21.51
N ASN A 182 15.08 -7.05 21.55
CA ASN A 182 14.48 -5.73 21.70
C ASN A 182 13.52 -5.67 22.91
N PRO A 183 14.04 -5.74 24.15
CA PRO A 183 13.20 -5.66 25.33
C PRO A 183 12.48 -4.29 25.39
N PRO A 184 11.31 -4.22 26.04
CA PRO A 184 10.58 -2.96 26.20
C PRO A 184 11.46 -1.88 26.83
N PRO A 185 11.41 -0.64 26.33
CA PRO A 185 12.22 0.43 26.88
C PRO A 185 11.84 0.71 28.33
N ALA A 186 12.82 0.75 29.22
CA ALA A 186 12.59 1.12 30.61
C ALA A 186 12.03 2.55 30.69
N LYS A 187 11.05 2.78 31.58
CA LYS A 187 10.57 4.13 31.88
C LYS A 187 11.65 4.85 32.71
N GLU A 188 12.25 5.90 32.14
CA GLU A 188 13.12 6.79 32.91
C GLU A 188 12.29 7.52 33.98
N LYS A 189 12.72 7.41 35.26
CA LYS A 189 12.07 8.13 36.37
C LYS A 189 12.13 9.64 36.12
N GLY A 190 10.97 10.30 36.15
CA GLY A 190 10.87 11.76 36.06
C GLY A 190 10.55 12.35 34.68
N LYS A 191 10.63 11.57 33.59
CA LYS A 191 10.16 12.03 32.26
C LYS A 191 8.67 11.74 32.08
N ARG A 192 7.90 12.79 31.78
CA ARG A 192 6.49 12.68 31.38
C ARG A 192 6.41 12.31 29.88
N GLY A 193 5.57 11.33 29.54
CA GLY A 193 5.33 10.90 28.16
C GLY A 193 5.78 9.46 27.86
N ARG A 194 5.45 8.97 26.66
CA ARG A 194 5.83 7.63 26.18
C ARG A 194 7.31 7.63 25.76
N THR A 195 8.11 6.69 26.29
CA THR A 195 9.49 6.51 25.85
C THR A 195 9.53 6.20 24.36
N LYS A 196 10.46 6.82 23.63
CA LYS A 196 10.64 6.58 22.20
C LYS A 196 11.04 5.12 21.98
N GLN A 197 10.27 4.41 21.15
CA GLN A 197 10.50 3.02 20.80
C GLN A 197 11.47 2.90 19.60
N SER A 198 12.29 1.85 19.56
CA SER A 198 13.21 1.59 18.45
C SER A 198 12.45 1.21 17.17
N LYS A 199 13.07 1.41 16.00
CA LYS A 199 12.51 0.96 14.71
C LYS A 199 12.29 -0.56 14.71
N ALA A 200 13.25 -1.32 15.21
CA ALA A 200 13.16 -2.77 15.36
C ALA A 200 11.95 -3.20 16.20
N LYS A 201 11.75 -2.60 17.38
CA LYS A 201 10.60 -2.91 18.23
C LYS A 201 9.26 -2.52 17.59
N ASN A 202 9.19 -1.38 16.90
CA ASN A 202 7.98 -0.99 16.14
C ASN A 202 7.66 -1.99 15.02
N MET A 203 8.68 -2.53 14.34
CA MET A 203 8.50 -3.53 13.30
C MET A 203 8.01 -4.87 13.88
N LEU A 204 8.60 -5.32 14.99
CA LEU A 204 8.16 -6.54 15.69
C LEU A 204 6.71 -6.43 16.20
N ASP A 205 6.34 -5.28 16.78
CA ASP A 205 4.97 -5.05 17.22
C ASP A 205 3.99 -5.13 16.04
N ARG A 206 4.34 -4.51 14.90
CA ARG A 206 3.53 -4.55 13.69
C ARG A 206 3.37 -5.97 13.15
N LEU A 207 4.47 -6.70 12.99
CA LEU A 207 4.47 -8.07 12.49
C LEU A 207 3.68 -9.01 13.41
N LYS A 208 3.78 -8.84 14.73
CA LYS A 208 2.99 -9.61 15.70
C LYS A 208 1.51 -9.27 15.65
N GLU A 209 1.16 -7.97 15.68
CA GLU A 209 -0.22 -7.49 15.75
C GLU A 209 -0.98 -7.79 14.45
N HIS A 210 -0.32 -7.68 13.31
CA HIS A 210 -0.91 -7.83 11.97
C HIS A 210 -0.38 -9.06 11.23
N ARG A 211 -0.14 -10.15 11.97
CA ARG A 211 0.42 -11.40 11.43
C ARG A 211 -0.41 -11.93 10.27
N ARG A 212 -1.74 -11.90 10.40
CA ARG A 212 -2.65 -12.47 9.41
C ARG A 212 -2.65 -11.65 8.12
N GLU A 213 -2.58 -10.34 8.24
CA GLU A 213 -2.52 -9.39 7.12
C GLU A 213 -1.15 -9.42 6.43
N THR A 214 -0.05 -9.62 7.18
CA THR A 214 1.29 -9.83 6.61
C THR A 214 1.38 -11.13 5.82
N LEU A 215 0.77 -12.21 6.32
CA LEU A 215 0.80 -13.55 5.71
C LEU A 215 -0.39 -13.83 4.79
N ALA A 216 -1.24 -12.84 4.51
CA ALA A 216 -2.49 -13.00 3.76
C ALA A 216 -2.33 -13.77 2.44
N PHE A 217 -1.27 -13.46 1.69
CA PHE A 217 -0.90 -14.08 0.40
C PHE A 217 -0.62 -15.59 0.45
N MET A 218 -0.43 -16.15 1.65
CA MET A 218 -0.25 -17.59 1.87
C MET A 218 -1.59 -18.32 1.97
N TYR A 219 -2.60 -17.65 2.51
CA TYR A 219 -3.93 -18.22 2.75
C TYR A 219 -4.88 -18.05 1.57
N ASP A 220 -4.62 -17.06 0.71
CA ASP A 220 -5.37 -16.77 -0.51
C ASP A 220 -4.41 -16.20 -1.56
N PHE A 221 -4.24 -16.93 -2.66
CA PHE A 221 -3.31 -16.59 -3.74
C PHE A 221 -3.78 -15.44 -4.63
N MET A 222 -5.05 -15.00 -4.52
CA MET A 222 -5.48 -13.74 -5.13
C MET A 222 -4.80 -12.53 -4.46
N ILE A 223 -4.40 -12.67 -3.20
CA ILE A 223 -3.72 -11.62 -2.46
C ILE A 223 -2.24 -11.59 -2.86
N PRO A 224 -1.74 -10.47 -3.43
CA PRO A 224 -0.35 -10.38 -3.85
C PRO A 224 0.59 -10.18 -2.67
N PHE A 225 1.84 -10.57 -2.86
CA PHE A 225 2.91 -10.35 -1.88
C PHE A 225 3.23 -8.87 -1.66
N ASP A 226 3.06 -8.05 -2.71
CA ASP A 226 3.40 -6.63 -2.74
C ASP A 226 2.24 -5.79 -3.28
N ASN A 227 2.42 -4.47 -3.24
CA ASN A 227 1.46 -3.48 -3.71
C ASN A 227 1.92 -2.83 -5.03
N ASN A 228 2.58 -3.60 -5.91
CA ASN A 228 3.20 -3.05 -7.12
C ASN A 228 2.21 -2.36 -8.05
N GLN A 229 0.94 -2.76 -8.06
CA GLN A 229 -0.10 -2.14 -8.88
C GLN A 229 -0.27 -0.65 -8.55
N ALA A 230 -0.55 -0.32 -7.27
CA ALA A 230 -0.68 1.07 -6.85
C ALA A 230 0.63 1.87 -7.01
N GLU A 231 1.79 1.24 -6.76
CA GLU A 231 3.09 1.89 -6.96
C GLU A 231 3.36 2.23 -8.44
N LYS A 232 3.00 1.32 -9.36
CA LYS A 232 3.12 1.51 -10.81
C LYS A 232 2.19 2.62 -11.30
N ASP A 233 0.95 2.63 -10.82
CA ASP A 233 -0.05 3.64 -11.15
C ASP A 233 0.44 5.04 -10.74
N LEU A 234 1.01 5.18 -9.55
CA LEU A 234 1.56 6.45 -9.08
C LEU A 234 2.87 6.87 -9.78
N ARG A 235 3.57 5.97 -10.47
CA ARG A 235 4.89 6.23 -11.04
C ARG A 235 4.86 7.36 -12.06
N MET A 236 3.88 7.36 -12.96
CA MET A 236 3.76 8.35 -14.03
C MET A 236 3.47 9.76 -13.51
N ILE A 237 2.87 9.87 -12.34
CA ILE A 237 2.52 11.17 -11.71
C ILE A 237 3.75 11.81 -11.06
N LYS A 238 4.74 11.00 -10.69
CA LYS A 238 6.00 11.47 -10.09
C LYS A 238 7.06 11.84 -11.15
N VAL A 239 6.84 11.50 -12.42
CA VAL A 239 7.73 11.89 -13.51
C VAL A 239 7.58 13.40 -13.73
N LYS A 240 8.70 14.12 -13.61
CA LYS A 240 8.79 15.56 -13.87
C LYS A 240 9.35 15.82 -15.26
#